data_AF-A0A3D4PPI8-F1
#
_entry.id   AF-A0A3D4PPI8-F1
#
_cell.length_a   1.000
_cell.length_b   1.000
_cell.length_c   1.000
_cell.angle_alpha   90.00
_cell.angle_beta   90.00
_cell.angle_gamma   90.00
#
_symmetry.space_group_name_H-M   'P 1'
#
loop_
_entity.id
_entity.type
_entity.pdbx_description
1 polymer ?
#
loop_
_entity_poly.entity_id
_entity_poly.type
_entity_poly.pdbx_seq_one_letter_code
_entity_poly.pdbx_strand_id
1 'polypeptide(L)'
;MDIHPIMADSSTKISDSKNESETNIKVEKNKKPAPKLTPMMERYLEVKQQHPNSLLLFRMGDFYELFYEDAEIAAKILGLTLTSRDKGSSNPIGMAGFPYHALDNYLQKLIRAGHRAAICEQVEDPKQAKGLVKREVTRVVTPGTLTEDSLLDPRTSNFLVSVSIHKKSVGLAWLELSTGRFQLTTCPISDLADELARLSPAELLIPQGLEDDDVFAESALTLNETVLTERPPWSYVADTCLDRLKKHFRTQSLEGFDVEDSSHGVVAAGVLLEYVQETQRTSLDHMTQLENYRSENTVHIDEATRRSLELTQTLRGGHRHGSLLQVIDQTVTPMGA
;
A
#
# COMPACT_ATOMS: atom_id res chain seq x y z
N MET A 1 -44.15 20.05 -58.51
CA MET A 1 -44.81 19.79 -59.79
C MET A 1 -43.91 18.85 -60.55
N ASP A 2 -44.37 17.61 -60.66
CA ASP A 2 -43.77 16.53 -61.42
C ASP A 2 -43.54 16.91 -62.90
N ILE A 3 -42.71 16.13 -63.60
CA ILE A 3 -43.08 15.36 -64.81
C ILE A 3 -41.78 14.97 -65.57
N HIS A 4 -41.54 13.66 -65.65
CA HIS A 4 -40.64 12.96 -66.60
C HIS A 4 -41.12 13.09 -68.06
N PRO A 5 -40.25 12.89 -69.08
CA PRO A 5 -40.24 11.63 -69.86
C PRO A 5 -38.80 11.20 -70.32
N ILE A 6 -38.38 9.92 -70.42
CA ILE A 6 -38.73 8.72 -71.23
C ILE A 6 -37.97 8.59 -72.59
N MET A 7 -37.23 7.45 -72.73
CA MET A 7 -36.76 6.68 -73.92
C MET A 7 -35.62 7.25 -74.80
N ALA A 8 -34.67 6.49 -75.40
CA ALA A 8 -34.55 5.06 -75.82
C ALA A 8 -33.05 4.61 -75.79
N ASP A 9 -32.69 3.42 -75.33
CA ASP A 9 -32.52 2.11 -76.00
C ASP A 9 -31.31 1.95 -76.96
N SER A 10 -30.40 1.03 -76.61
CA SER A 10 -29.66 0.13 -77.52
C SER A 10 -28.70 -0.79 -76.75
N SER A 11 -29.26 -1.93 -76.34
CA SER A 11 -28.70 -3.28 -76.44
C SER A 11 -27.24 -3.49 -76.89
N THR A 12 -26.46 -4.20 -76.05
CA THR A 12 -25.72 -5.40 -76.48
C THR A 12 -25.48 -6.35 -75.29
N LYS A 13 -26.03 -7.57 -75.37
CA LYS A 13 -25.75 -8.71 -74.47
C LYS A 13 -24.71 -9.61 -75.13
N ILE A 14 -23.60 -9.92 -74.44
CA ILE A 14 -22.71 -11.07 -74.69
C ILE A 14 -22.17 -11.48 -73.30
N SER A 15 -22.87 -12.35 -72.58
CA SER A 15 -22.58 -13.79 -72.35
C SER A 15 -21.44 -14.07 -71.37
N ASP A 16 -21.83 -14.55 -70.19
CA ASP A 16 -21.00 -15.18 -69.17
C ASP A 16 -20.21 -16.39 -69.69
N SER A 17 -18.94 -16.51 -69.30
CA SER A 17 -18.46 -17.69 -68.56
C SER A 17 -16.96 -17.64 -68.22
N LYS A 18 -16.68 -17.97 -66.95
CA LYS A 18 -15.47 -18.63 -66.40
C LYS A 18 -14.14 -17.85 -66.34
N ASN A 19 -13.80 -17.38 -65.13
CA ASN A 19 -12.63 -17.87 -64.36
C ASN A 19 -12.48 -17.03 -63.08
N GLU A 20 -12.93 -17.55 -61.93
CA GLU A 20 -12.48 -17.08 -60.63
C GLU A 20 -11.43 -18.08 -60.12
N SER A 21 -10.16 -17.70 -60.25
CA SER A 21 -9.05 -18.36 -59.57
C SER A 21 -8.93 -17.80 -58.16
N GLU A 22 -9.51 -18.52 -57.20
CA GLU A 22 -9.30 -18.34 -55.77
C GLU A 22 -7.81 -18.41 -55.43
N THR A 23 -7.24 -17.29 -55.00
CA THR A 23 -5.88 -17.25 -54.43
C THR A 23 -6.00 -17.52 -52.94
N ASN A 24 -5.75 -18.78 -52.57
CA ASN A 24 -5.81 -19.30 -51.22
C ASN A 24 -4.57 -18.83 -50.42
N ILE A 25 -4.67 -17.71 -49.70
CA ILE A 25 -3.63 -17.26 -48.76
C ILE A 25 -3.70 -18.15 -47.51
N LYS A 26 -2.90 -19.21 -47.48
CA LYS A 26 -2.59 -19.97 -46.27
C LYS A 26 -1.84 -19.06 -45.28
N VAL A 27 -2.56 -18.51 -44.31
CA VAL A 27 -1.95 -17.94 -43.11
C VAL A 27 -1.44 -19.11 -42.27
N GLU A 28 -0.14 -19.40 -42.35
CA GLU A 28 0.54 -20.28 -41.41
C GLU A 28 0.42 -19.72 -39.99
N LYS A 29 -0.54 -20.26 -39.22
CA LYS A 29 -0.61 -20.06 -37.77
C LYS A 29 0.48 -20.89 -37.10
N ASN A 30 1.72 -20.42 -37.17
CA ASN A 30 2.82 -20.96 -36.38
C ASN A 30 3.07 -20.06 -35.15
N LYS A 31 2.06 -19.92 -34.27
CA LYS A 31 2.27 -19.40 -32.92
C LYS A 31 2.81 -20.57 -32.09
N LYS A 32 4.13 -20.57 -31.82
CA LYS A 32 4.73 -21.44 -30.80
C LYS A 32 3.87 -21.31 -29.52
N PRO A 33 3.45 -22.42 -28.88
CA PRO A 33 2.74 -22.34 -27.62
C PRO A 33 3.63 -21.59 -26.61
N ALA A 34 3.03 -20.68 -25.85
CA ALA A 34 3.74 -20.02 -24.76
C ALA A 34 4.36 -21.10 -23.86
N PRO A 35 5.61 -20.92 -23.40
CA PRO A 35 6.27 -21.92 -22.57
C PRO A 35 5.39 -22.19 -21.34
N LYS A 36 5.06 -23.47 -21.13
CA LYS A 36 4.19 -23.89 -20.03
C LYS A 36 4.93 -23.59 -18.72
N LEU A 37 4.38 -22.66 -17.93
CA LEU A 37 4.94 -22.29 -16.63
C LEU A 37 4.96 -23.51 -15.72
N THR A 38 5.94 -23.58 -14.82
CA THR A 38 5.93 -24.61 -13.78
C THR A 38 4.79 -24.30 -12.79
N PRO A 39 4.16 -25.31 -12.16
CA PRO A 39 3.09 -25.06 -11.18
C PRO A 39 3.49 -24.10 -10.05
N MET A 40 4.77 -24.07 -9.69
CA MET A 40 5.31 -23.12 -8.71
C MET A 40 5.31 -21.68 -9.23
N MET A 41 5.69 -21.47 -10.49
CA MET A 41 5.68 -20.12 -11.08
C MET A 41 4.27 -19.63 -11.40
N GLU A 42 3.36 -20.53 -11.78
CA GLU A 42 1.93 -20.21 -11.88
C GLU A 42 1.43 -19.70 -10.53
N ARG A 43 1.73 -20.42 -9.44
CA ARG A 43 1.35 -19.99 -8.09
C ARG A 43 2.01 -18.67 -7.68
N TYR A 44 3.28 -18.46 -7.98
CA TYR A 44 3.96 -17.19 -7.70
C TYR A 44 3.25 -16.02 -8.38
N LEU A 45 2.94 -16.15 -9.68
CA LEU A 45 2.27 -15.10 -10.45
C LEU A 45 0.84 -14.83 -9.96
N GLU A 46 0.09 -15.87 -9.59
CA GLU A 46 -1.22 -15.71 -8.94
C GLU A 46 -1.13 -14.88 -7.67
N VAL A 47 -0.18 -15.18 -6.79
CA VAL A 47 0.01 -14.46 -5.54
C VAL A 47 0.51 -13.03 -5.82
N LYS A 48 1.43 -12.85 -6.77
CA LYS A 48 1.91 -11.51 -7.15
C LYS A 48 0.81 -10.65 -7.73
N GLN A 49 -0.13 -11.22 -8.49
CA GLN A 49 -1.28 -10.49 -9.03
C GLN A 49 -2.21 -9.96 -7.93
N GLN A 50 -2.28 -10.64 -6.79
CA GLN A 50 -3.04 -10.18 -5.61
C GLN A 50 -2.31 -9.08 -4.83
N HIS A 51 -0.98 -8.94 -5.04
CA HIS A 51 -0.11 -8.00 -4.35
C HIS A 51 0.80 -7.23 -5.34
N PRO A 52 0.24 -6.50 -6.32
CA PRO A 52 1.02 -5.90 -7.41
C PRO A 52 2.00 -4.84 -6.90
N ASN A 53 1.61 -4.11 -5.85
CA ASN A 53 2.37 -2.98 -5.28
C ASN A 53 3.30 -3.39 -4.13
N SER A 54 3.64 -4.68 -4.01
CA SER A 54 4.53 -5.18 -2.96
C SER A 54 5.54 -6.14 -3.54
N LEU A 55 6.77 -6.10 -3.03
CA LEU A 55 7.78 -7.11 -3.32
C LEU A 55 7.33 -8.43 -2.70
N LEU A 56 7.23 -9.49 -3.50
CA LEU A 56 6.76 -10.79 -3.03
C LEU A 56 7.93 -11.63 -2.53
N LEU A 57 8.08 -11.73 -1.20
CA LEU A 57 9.01 -12.63 -0.55
C LEU A 57 8.39 -14.03 -0.51
N PHE A 58 8.73 -14.86 -1.50
CA PHE A 58 8.10 -16.16 -1.68
C PHE A 58 8.93 -17.28 -1.04
N ARG A 59 8.35 -17.96 -0.03
CA ARG A 59 9.05 -19.02 0.71
C ARG A 59 9.31 -20.25 -0.17
N MET A 60 10.58 -20.55 -0.40
CA MET A 60 11.05 -21.72 -1.11
C MET A 60 12.07 -22.51 -0.30
N GLY A 61 11.62 -23.56 0.39
CA GLY A 61 12.49 -24.36 1.25
C GLY A 61 13.04 -23.47 2.36
N ASP A 62 14.37 -23.32 2.43
CA ASP A 62 15.06 -22.48 3.40
C ASP A 62 15.36 -21.04 2.94
N PHE A 63 14.85 -20.62 1.79
CA PHE A 63 15.00 -19.26 1.27
C PHE A 63 13.67 -18.50 1.14
N TYR A 64 13.75 -17.16 1.17
CA TYR A 64 12.77 -16.33 0.46
C TYR A 64 13.36 -15.97 -0.89
N GLU A 65 12.59 -16.19 -1.93
CA GLU A 65 12.96 -15.89 -3.30
C GLU A 65 11.99 -14.87 -3.89
N LEU A 66 12.55 -13.98 -4.71
CA LEU A 66 11.84 -13.02 -5.53
C LEU A 66 12.16 -13.32 -6.99
N PHE A 67 11.21 -13.08 -7.87
CA PHE A 67 11.35 -13.32 -9.31
C PHE A 67 10.98 -12.10 -10.14
N TYR A 68 11.47 -12.07 -11.38
CA TYR A 68 11.22 -10.99 -12.35
C TYR A 68 11.70 -9.63 -11.82
N GLU A 69 10.89 -8.58 -11.97
CA GLU A 69 11.21 -7.22 -11.53
C GLU A 69 11.48 -7.14 -10.02
N ASP A 70 10.74 -7.91 -9.20
CA ASP A 70 10.96 -7.94 -7.76
C ASP A 70 12.39 -8.41 -7.42
N ALA A 71 12.94 -9.35 -8.21
CA ALA A 71 14.31 -9.82 -8.05
C ALA A 71 15.34 -8.73 -8.36
N GLU A 72 15.11 -7.94 -9.41
CA GLU A 72 16.00 -6.86 -9.82
C GLU A 72 16.03 -5.73 -8.78
N ILE A 73 14.84 -5.34 -8.30
CA ILE A 73 14.68 -4.34 -7.24
C ILE A 73 15.37 -4.82 -5.96
N ALA A 74 15.04 -6.04 -5.50
CA ALA A 74 15.60 -6.59 -4.28
C ALA A 74 17.11 -6.79 -4.38
N ALA A 75 17.64 -7.27 -5.50
CA ALA A 75 19.08 -7.43 -5.69
C ALA A 75 19.84 -6.11 -5.52
N LYS A 76 19.32 -5.02 -6.10
CA LYS A 76 19.91 -3.68 -5.99
C LYS A 76 19.88 -3.13 -4.57
N ILE A 77 18.71 -3.20 -3.90
CA ILE A 77 18.52 -2.61 -2.57
C ILE A 77 19.24 -3.42 -1.50
N LEU A 78 19.15 -4.75 -1.58
CA LEU A 78 19.65 -5.65 -0.56
C LEU A 78 21.11 -6.06 -0.76
N GLY A 79 21.69 -5.71 -1.92
CA GLY A 79 23.04 -6.13 -2.32
C GLY A 79 23.14 -7.63 -2.57
N LEU A 80 22.06 -8.25 -3.07
CA LEU A 80 22.04 -9.68 -3.39
C LEU A 80 22.55 -9.94 -4.81
N THR A 81 23.07 -11.14 -5.04
CA THR A 81 23.42 -11.55 -6.39
C THR A 81 22.14 -11.81 -7.19
N LEU A 82 21.92 -11.01 -8.24
CA LEU A 82 20.88 -11.31 -9.23
C LEU A 82 21.33 -12.50 -10.07
N THR A 83 20.53 -13.56 -10.06
CA THR A 83 20.75 -14.77 -10.85
C THR A 83 19.56 -14.99 -11.77
N SER A 84 19.54 -16.13 -12.45
CA SER A 84 18.38 -16.54 -13.21
C SER A 84 18.07 -18.00 -12.98
N ARG A 85 16.77 -18.28 -12.94
CA ARG A 85 16.22 -19.63 -13.00
C ARG A 85 16.12 -20.05 -14.45
N ASP A 86 16.39 -21.33 -14.72
CA ASP A 86 16.37 -21.92 -16.05
C ASP A 86 17.29 -21.19 -17.05
N LYS A 87 18.55 -20.94 -16.62
CA LYS A 87 19.64 -20.25 -17.36
C LYS A 87 19.87 -20.72 -18.80
N GLY A 88 19.43 -21.92 -19.16
CA GLY A 88 19.55 -22.51 -20.50
C GLY A 88 18.25 -22.52 -21.31
N SER A 89 17.17 -21.92 -20.82
CA SER A 89 15.89 -21.86 -21.51
C SER A 89 15.79 -20.65 -22.43
N SER A 90 14.80 -20.67 -23.34
CA SER A 90 14.51 -19.52 -24.22
C SER A 90 13.99 -18.29 -23.47
N ASN A 91 13.67 -18.39 -22.17
CA ASN A 91 13.14 -17.28 -21.37
C ASN A 91 13.58 -17.41 -19.90
N PRO A 92 14.85 -17.10 -19.58
CA PRO A 92 15.36 -17.16 -18.21
C PRO A 92 14.63 -16.16 -17.31
N ILE A 93 14.29 -16.58 -16.09
CA ILE A 93 13.56 -15.75 -15.12
C ILE A 93 14.57 -15.17 -14.13
N GLY A 94 14.64 -13.84 -14.01
CA GLY A 94 15.46 -13.17 -13.00
C GLY A 94 15.08 -13.62 -11.59
N MET A 95 16.06 -13.91 -10.75
CA MET A 95 15.86 -14.48 -9.41
C MET A 95 16.89 -13.94 -8.42
N ALA A 96 16.41 -13.51 -7.26
CA ALA A 96 17.23 -13.14 -6.11
C ALA A 96 16.59 -13.71 -4.85
N GLY A 97 17.40 -14.02 -3.84
CA GLY A 97 16.87 -14.58 -2.61
C GLY A 97 17.87 -14.56 -1.46
N PHE A 98 17.37 -14.82 -0.27
CA PHE A 98 18.14 -14.85 0.97
C PHE A 98 17.59 -15.91 1.95
N PRO A 99 18.41 -16.40 2.89
CA PRO A 99 17.97 -17.39 3.88
C PRO A 99 16.87 -16.84 4.79
N TYR A 100 15.86 -17.63 5.16
CA TYR A 100 14.73 -17.10 5.93
C TYR A 100 15.04 -16.52 7.29
N HIS A 101 16.05 -17.04 7.99
CA HIS A 101 16.45 -16.50 9.28
C HIS A 101 16.93 -15.04 9.17
N ALA A 102 17.25 -14.56 7.97
CA ALA A 102 17.64 -13.19 7.71
C ALA A 102 16.46 -12.30 7.29
N LEU A 103 15.21 -12.78 7.38
CA LEU A 103 14.01 -12.04 6.97
C LEU A 103 13.96 -10.65 7.55
N ASP A 104 14.03 -10.50 8.87
CA ASP A 104 13.84 -9.21 9.54
C ASP A 104 14.89 -8.19 9.09
N ASN A 105 16.15 -8.62 8.95
CA ASN A 105 17.25 -7.76 8.49
C ASN A 105 17.05 -7.24 7.06
N TYR A 106 16.60 -8.11 6.15
CA TYR A 106 16.35 -7.71 4.76
C TYR A 106 15.06 -6.92 4.62
N LEU A 107 14.04 -7.29 5.38
CA LEU A 107 12.77 -6.59 5.44
C LEU A 107 12.99 -5.13 5.86
N GLN A 108 13.79 -4.89 6.91
CA GLN A 108 14.16 -3.54 7.35
C GLN A 108 14.72 -2.67 6.22
N LYS A 109 15.60 -3.24 5.39
CA LYS A 109 16.21 -2.52 4.27
C LYS A 109 15.20 -2.20 3.18
N LEU A 110 14.28 -3.12 2.88
CA LEU A 110 13.22 -2.89 1.91
C LEU A 110 12.27 -1.80 2.38
N ILE A 111 11.82 -1.86 3.64
CA ILE A 111 10.90 -0.87 4.20
C ILE A 111 11.55 0.52 4.27
N ARG A 112 12.81 0.62 4.72
CA ARG A 112 13.56 1.90 4.73
C ARG A 112 13.81 2.47 3.33
N ALA A 113 13.83 1.62 2.31
CA ALA A 113 13.91 2.04 0.92
C ALA A 113 12.53 2.44 0.34
N GLY A 114 11.49 2.50 1.17
CA GLY A 114 10.12 2.88 0.77
C GLY A 114 9.32 1.76 0.11
N HIS A 115 9.80 0.51 0.14
CA HIS A 115 9.09 -0.62 -0.47
C HIS A 115 8.21 -1.36 0.52
N ARG A 116 7.05 -1.81 0.04
CA ARG A 116 6.16 -2.75 0.74
C ARG A 116 6.58 -4.18 0.42
N ALA A 117 6.46 -5.11 1.37
CA ALA A 117 6.82 -6.51 1.15
C ALA A 117 5.70 -7.47 1.58
N ALA A 118 5.25 -8.33 0.68
CA ALA A 118 4.30 -9.39 0.96
C ALA A 118 5.07 -10.68 1.31
N ILE A 119 4.79 -11.26 2.48
CA ILE A 119 5.48 -12.47 2.95
C ILE A 119 4.59 -13.67 2.66
N CYS A 120 5.02 -14.52 1.73
CA CYS A 120 4.28 -15.72 1.34
C CYS A 120 4.94 -16.96 1.94
N GLU A 121 4.26 -17.55 2.94
CA GLU A 121 4.77 -18.70 3.70
C GLU A 121 4.22 -20.03 3.20
N GLN A 122 4.91 -21.10 3.60
CA GLN A 122 4.38 -22.46 3.54
C GLN A 122 3.47 -22.68 4.75
N VAL A 123 2.17 -22.90 4.50
CA VAL A 123 1.16 -23.07 5.57
C VAL A 123 0.82 -24.53 5.85
N GLU A 124 1.43 -25.46 5.11
CA GLU A 124 1.28 -26.90 5.28
C GLU A 124 2.65 -27.55 5.52
N ASP A 125 2.67 -28.64 6.30
CA ASP A 125 3.88 -29.46 6.46
C ASP A 125 4.23 -30.13 5.11
N PRO A 126 5.43 -29.87 4.54
CA PRO A 126 5.86 -30.49 3.29
C PRO A 126 5.81 -32.02 3.31
N LYS A 127 5.94 -32.65 4.49
CA LYS A 127 5.89 -34.11 4.64
C LYS A 127 4.47 -34.67 4.55
N GLN A 128 3.45 -33.84 4.78
CA GLN A 128 2.04 -34.23 4.78
C GLN A 128 1.32 -33.82 3.49
N ALA A 129 1.90 -32.90 2.72
CA ALA A 129 1.31 -32.39 1.49
C ALA A 129 1.27 -33.44 0.36
N LYS A 130 0.09 -33.63 -0.24
CA LYS A 130 -0.07 -34.37 -1.49
C LYS A 130 0.02 -33.39 -2.66
N GLY A 131 1.24 -33.11 -3.14
CA GLY A 131 1.50 -32.20 -4.25
C GLY A 131 2.29 -30.95 -3.83
N LEU A 132 1.99 -29.80 -4.44
CA LEU A 132 2.65 -28.54 -4.08
C LEU A 132 2.15 -28.06 -2.71
N VAL A 133 3.09 -27.88 -1.77
CA VAL A 133 2.81 -27.33 -0.43
C VAL A 133 2.03 -26.01 -0.56
N LYS A 134 0.90 -25.92 0.14
CA LYS A 134 0.07 -24.71 0.14
C LYS A 134 0.86 -23.51 0.62
N ARG A 135 0.69 -22.41 -0.10
CA ARG A 135 1.34 -21.14 0.19
C ARG A 135 0.36 -20.00 0.20
N GLU A 136 0.46 -19.18 1.22
CA GLU A 136 -0.41 -18.04 1.46
C GLU A 136 0.41 -16.85 1.94
N VAL A 137 -0.03 -15.65 1.54
CA VAL A 137 0.53 -14.43 2.11
C VAL A 137 0.02 -14.33 3.54
N THR A 138 0.93 -14.45 4.50
CA THR A 138 0.60 -14.37 5.93
C THR A 138 0.50 -12.94 6.39
N ARG A 139 1.27 -12.03 5.79
CA ARG A 139 1.20 -10.59 6.06
C ARG A 139 1.83 -9.77 4.94
N VAL A 140 1.47 -8.49 4.89
CA VAL A 140 2.10 -7.47 4.06
C VAL A 140 2.70 -6.43 5.00
N VAL A 141 4.01 -6.27 4.95
CA VAL A 141 4.74 -5.32 5.79
C VAL A 141 4.95 -4.02 5.03
N THR A 142 4.61 -2.92 5.68
CA THR A 142 4.64 -1.56 5.14
C THR A 142 5.25 -0.63 6.19
N PRO A 143 5.73 0.57 5.81
CA PRO A 143 6.34 1.49 6.76
C PRO A 143 5.46 1.83 7.96
N GLY A 144 4.13 1.99 7.77
CA GLY A 144 3.21 2.30 8.88
C GLY A 144 2.75 1.10 9.70
N THR A 145 3.05 -0.13 9.29
CA THR A 145 2.51 -1.36 9.90
C THR A 145 3.56 -2.24 10.58
N LEU A 146 4.69 -1.63 10.94
CA LEU A 146 5.76 -2.30 11.67
C LEU A 146 5.36 -2.60 13.11
N THR A 147 5.71 -3.80 13.58
CA THR A 147 5.46 -4.22 14.97
C THR A 147 6.70 -4.81 15.65
N GLU A 148 7.70 -5.16 14.86
CA GLU A 148 8.92 -5.82 15.32
C GLU A 148 9.92 -4.80 15.86
N ASP A 149 10.45 -5.07 17.05
CA ASP A 149 11.48 -4.26 17.70
C ASP A 149 12.71 -4.03 16.82
N SER A 150 13.06 -5.00 15.96
CA SER A 150 14.21 -4.88 15.05
C SER A 150 13.97 -3.86 13.93
N LEU A 151 12.71 -3.54 13.61
CA LEU A 151 12.32 -2.65 12.53
C LEU A 151 11.98 -1.24 13.03
N LEU A 152 11.57 -1.12 14.30
CA LEU A 152 11.19 0.13 14.94
C LEU A 152 12.41 0.85 15.55
N ASP A 153 12.39 2.18 15.53
CA ASP A 153 13.23 2.97 16.43
C ASP A 153 12.48 3.10 17.76
N PRO A 154 13.05 2.61 18.88
CA PRO A 154 12.37 2.60 20.18
C PRO A 154 12.07 3.99 20.75
N ARG A 155 12.57 5.07 20.16
CA ARG A 155 12.39 6.46 20.65
C ARG A 155 11.51 7.32 19.75
N THR A 156 10.89 6.72 18.74
CA THR A 156 10.02 7.44 17.81
C THR A 156 8.76 6.65 17.57
N SER A 157 7.63 7.35 17.50
CA SER A 157 6.38 6.72 17.08
C SER A 157 6.41 6.35 15.61
N ASN A 158 5.88 5.18 15.28
CA ASN A 158 5.72 4.70 13.90
C ASN A 158 4.25 4.77 13.50
N PHE A 159 3.77 5.98 13.22
CA PHE A 159 2.36 6.19 12.92
C PHE A 159 2.00 5.81 11.48
N LEU A 160 0.95 5.00 11.37
CA LEU A 160 0.11 4.91 10.19
C LEU A 160 -1.00 5.96 10.32
N VAL A 161 -1.18 6.80 9.29
CA VAL A 161 -2.20 7.85 9.29
C VAL A 161 -3.14 7.64 8.10
N SER A 162 -4.41 8.00 8.24
CA SER A 162 -5.36 8.12 7.13
C SER A 162 -5.97 9.51 7.14
N VAL A 163 -6.18 10.06 5.93
CA VAL A 163 -6.86 11.34 5.73
C VAL A 163 -8.14 11.15 4.92
N SER A 164 -9.21 11.83 5.32
CA SER A 164 -10.44 11.96 4.54
C SER A 164 -10.77 13.44 4.39
N ILE A 165 -10.89 13.93 3.16
CA ILE A 165 -11.16 15.34 2.88
C ILE A 165 -12.61 15.51 2.42
N HIS A 166 -13.32 16.42 3.08
CA HIS A 166 -14.68 16.81 2.73
C HIS A 166 -14.83 18.34 2.69
N LYS A 167 -14.65 18.91 1.49
CA LYS A 167 -14.69 20.36 1.23
C LYS A 167 -13.68 21.13 2.09
N LYS A 168 -14.13 21.69 3.23
CA LYS A 168 -13.31 22.50 4.15
C LYS A 168 -13.01 21.80 5.46
N SER A 169 -13.45 20.55 5.62
CA SER A 169 -13.25 19.75 6.81
C SER A 169 -12.45 18.50 6.44
N VAL A 170 -11.59 18.09 7.36
CA VAL A 170 -10.72 16.94 7.22
C VAL A 170 -10.96 16.02 8.40
N GLY A 171 -11.13 14.74 8.12
CA GLY A 171 -11.00 13.67 9.09
C GLY A 171 -9.57 13.13 9.06
N LEU A 172 -8.94 13.05 10.23
CA LEU A 172 -7.66 12.37 10.41
C LEU A 172 -7.85 11.23 11.40
N ALA A 173 -7.18 10.12 11.12
CA ALA A 173 -7.04 9.03 12.07
C ALA A 173 -5.62 8.49 12.01
N TRP A 174 -5.09 8.08 13.16
CA TRP A 174 -3.74 7.53 13.23
C TRP A 174 -3.64 6.41 14.24
N LEU A 175 -2.74 5.49 13.95
CA LEU A 175 -2.51 4.29 14.73
C LEU A 175 -1.02 4.09 14.94
N GLU A 176 -0.65 3.84 16.18
CA GLU A 176 0.61 3.19 16.52
C GLU A 176 0.37 1.69 16.70
N LEU A 177 0.63 0.91 15.66
CA LEU A 177 0.20 -0.48 15.59
C LEU A 177 0.83 -1.36 16.68
N SER A 178 2.09 -1.09 17.05
CA SER A 178 2.83 -1.81 18.09
C SER A 178 2.20 -1.68 19.47
N THR A 179 1.52 -0.57 19.77
CA THR A 179 0.88 -0.32 21.07
C THR A 179 -0.64 -0.45 21.03
N GLY A 180 -1.24 -0.39 19.84
CA GLY A 180 -2.69 -0.37 19.65
C GLY A 180 -3.32 1.01 19.90
N ARG A 181 -2.52 2.05 20.13
CA ARG A 181 -3.02 3.42 20.34
C ARG A 181 -3.66 3.94 19.06
N PHE A 182 -4.98 4.06 19.08
CA PHE A 182 -5.79 4.44 17.93
C PHE A 182 -6.57 5.73 18.24
N GLN A 183 -6.31 6.78 17.48
CA GLN A 183 -6.89 8.09 17.71
C GLN A 183 -7.43 8.69 16.42
N LEU A 184 -8.37 9.61 16.54
CA LEU A 184 -8.89 10.38 15.43
C LEU A 184 -9.14 11.84 15.82
N THR A 185 -9.27 12.69 14.82
CA THR A 185 -9.78 14.04 14.99
C THR A 185 -10.49 14.50 13.72
N THR A 186 -11.26 15.58 13.84
CA THR A 186 -11.81 16.31 12.70
C THR A 186 -11.38 17.77 12.84
N CYS A 187 -10.74 18.31 11.82
CA CYS A 187 -10.23 19.67 11.81
C CYS A 187 -10.61 20.41 10.51
N PRO A 188 -10.46 21.74 10.47
CA PRO A 188 -10.44 22.50 9.23
C PRO A 188 -9.30 22.05 8.30
N ILE A 189 -9.51 22.21 6.99
CA ILE A 189 -8.48 21.91 5.97
C ILE A 189 -7.20 22.74 6.12
N SER A 190 -7.30 23.95 6.69
CA SER A 190 -6.14 24.81 6.99
C SER A 190 -5.15 24.17 7.95
N ASP A 191 -5.63 23.27 8.81
CA ASP A 191 -4.84 22.72 9.91
C ASP A 191 -4.20 21.38 9.51
N LEU A 192 -4.51 20.86 8.30
CA LEU A 192 -4.04 19.57 7.82
C LEU A 192 -2.51 19.50 7.78
N ALA A 193 -1.85 20.54 7.26
CA ALA A 193 -0.40 20.59 7.16
C ALA A 193 0.27 20.52 8.55
N ASP A 194 -0.25 21.29 9.53
CA ASP A 194 0.26 21.30 10.90
C ASP A 194 0.03 19.95 11.60
N GLU A 195 -1.13 19.31 11.39
CA GLU A 195 -1.43 18.00 11.94
C GLU A 195 -0.55 16.89 11.32
N LEU A 196 -0.33 16.90 10.00
CA LEU A 196 0.56 15.95 9.33
C LEU A 196 2.01 16.12 9.79
N ALA A 197 2.49 17.35 9.90
CA ALA A 197 3.82 17.64 10.44
C ALA A 197 3.96 17.23 11.91
N ARG A 198 2.88 17.43 12.70
CA ARG A 198 2.83 17.00 14.11
C ARG A 198 2.99 15.50 14.24
N LEU A 199 2.21 14.76 13.44
CA LEU A 199 2.15 13.30 13.45
C LEU A 199 3.37 12.65 12.79
N SER A 200 3.98 13.29 11.79
CA SER A 200 5.13 12.76 11.05
C SER A 200 4.93 11.29 10.62
N PRO A 201 3.89 10.98 9.82
CA PRO A 201 3.54 9.61 9.46
C PRO A 201 4.68 8.86 8.79
N ALA A 202 4.89 7.60 9.18
CA ALA A 202 5.71 6.67 8.41
C ALA A 202 4.98 6.28 7.10
N GLU A 203 3.65 6.21 7.16
CA GLU A 203 2.79 5.94 6.01
C GLU A 203 1.47 6.70 6.13
N LEU A 204 1.03 7.29 5.02
CA LEU A 204 -0.21 8.05 4.92
C LEU A 204 -1.14 7.41 3.87
N LEU A 205 -2.33 7.01 4.32
CA LEU A 205 -3.41 6.53 3.47
C LEU A 205 -4.22 7.70 2.95
N ILE A 206 -4.30 7.81 1.63
CA ILE A 206 -5.01 8.89 0.92
C ILE A 206 -6.07 8.32 -0.02
N PRO A 207 -7.18 9.02 -0.30
CA PRO A 207 -8.06 8.69 -1.40
C PRO A 207 -7.31 8.71 -2.73
N GLN A 208 -7.62 7.76 -3.61
CA GLN A 208 -7.06 7.73 -4.97
C GLN A 208 -7.32 9.04 -5.71
N GLY A 209 -6.28 9.59 -6.33
CA GLY A 209 -6.34 10.87 -7.05
C GLY A 209 -6.29 12.11 -6.16
N LEU A 210 -6.10 11.96 -4.84
CA LEU A 210 -5.92 13.12 -3.95
C LEU A 210 -4.54 13.79 -4.13
N GLU A 211 -3.53 13.07 -4.63
CA GLU A 211 -2.19 13.65 -4.88
C GLU A 211 -2.23 14.82 -5.88
N ASP A 212 -3.20 14.81 -6.80
CA ASP A 212 -3.41 15.85 -7.81
C ASP A 212 -4.25 17.04 -7.30
N ASP A 213 -4.73 17.00 -6.05
CA ASP A 213 -5.50 18.10 -5.45
C ASP A 213 -4.56 19.20 -4.94
N ASP A 214 -4.75 20.43 -5.43
CA ASP A 214 -3.89 21.58 -5.10
C ASP A 214 -3.81 21.85 -3.58
N VAL A 215 -4.89 21.60 -2.84
CA VAL A 215 -4.96 21.86 -1.39
C VAL A 215 -4.20 20.78 -0.62
N PHE A 216 -4.30 19.52 -1.07
CA PHE A 216 -3.49 18.44 -0.51
C PHE A 216 -2.02 18.58 -0.86
N ALA A 217 -1.69 19.02 -2.09
CA ALA A 217 -0.31 19.19 -2.55
C ALA A 217 0.49 20.15 -1.65
N GLU A 218 -0.12 21.24 -1.18
CA GLU A 218 0.51 22.16 -0.22
C GLU A 218 0.81 21.46 1.12
N SER A 219 -0.15 20.69 1.64
CA SER A 219 0.03 19.93 2.89
C SER A 219 1.06 18.81 2.74
N ALA A 220 1.14 18.19 1.56
CA ALA A 220 2.09 17.13 1.25
C ALA A 220 3.55 17.60 1.29
N LEU A 221 3.82 18.91 1.16
CA LEU A 221 5.17 19.47 1.32
C LEU A 221 5.74 19.28 2.73
N THR A 222 4.89 19.02 3.73
CA THR A 222 5.31 18.73 5.11
C THR A 222 5.70 17.26 5.32
N LEU A 223 5.36 16.39 4.38
CA LEU A 223 5.61 14.95 4.46
C LEU A 223 7.06 14.66 4.02
N ASN A 224 7.95 14.53 5.00
CA ASN A 224 9.30 14.06 4.77
C ASN A 224 9.36 12.54 4.95
N GLU A 225 9.82 11.81 3.93
CA GLU A 225 10.04 10.36 3.97
C GLU A 225 8.78 9.49 4.22
N THR A 226 7.60 10.11 4.27
CA THR A 226 6.31 9.41 4.38
C THR A 226 5.99 8.67 3.10
N VAL A 227 5.61 7.40 3.22
CA VAL A 227 5.06 6.64 2.09
C VAL A 227 3.58 6.95 1.91
N LEU A 228 3.21 7.41 0.71
CA LEU A 228 1.81 7.58 0.32
C LEU A 228 1.25 6.26 -0.19
N THR A 229 0.09 5.88 0.35
CA THR A 229 -0.65 4.69 -0.09
C THR A 229 -2.06 5.10 -0.50
N GLU A 230 -2.32 5.09 -1.80
CA GLU A 230 -3.66 5.33 -2.33
C GLU A 230 -4.63 4.22 -1.93
N ARG A 231 -5.83 4.65 -1.53
CA ARG A 231 -6.95 3.80 -1.18
C ARG A 231 -8.13 4.13 -2.08
N PRO A 232 -8.84 3.12 -2.57
CA PRO A 232 -9.89 3.32 -3.55
C PRO A 232 -11.10 4.06 -2.94
N PRO A 233 -11.91 4.77 -3.75
CA PRO A 233 -13.02 5.59 -3.22
C PRO A 233 -14.04 4.83 -2.38
N TRP A 234 -14.27 3.54 -2.67
CA TRP A 234 -15.21 2.72 -1.90
C TRP A 234 -14.75 2.44 -0.46
N SER A 235 -13.45 2.55 -0.17
CA SER A 235 -12.93 2.44 1.20
C SER A 235 -13.38 3.61 2.07
N TYR A 236 -13.66 4.78 1.48
CA TYR A 236 -14.03 6.03 2.18
C TYR A 236 -15.55 6.23 2.32
N VAL A 237 -16.35 5.18 2.16
CA VAL A 237 -17.80 5.24 2.36
C VAL A 237 -18.11 5.31 3.85
N ALA A 238 -18.80 6.39 4.28
CA ALA A 238 -19.00 6.70 5.70
C ALA A 238 -19.72 5.58 6.48
N ASP A 239 -20.86 5.09 5.97
CA ASP A 239 -21.63 4.03 6.64
C ASP A 239 -20.80 2.74 6.79
N THR A 240 -20.07 2.36 5.75
CA THR A 240 -19.17 1.19 5.77
C THR A 240 -18.05 1.35 6.80
N CYS A 241 -17.46 2.55 6.90
CA CYS A 241 -16.41 2.85 7.88
C CYS A 241 -16.95 2.80 9.32
N LEU A 242 -18.12 3.38 9.55
CA LEU A 242 -18.79 3.37 10.84
C LEU A 242 -19.12 1.94 11.28
N ASP A 243 -19.73 1.14 10.40
CA ASP A 243 -20.06 -0.26 10.68
C ASP A 243 -18.81 -1.09 10.99
N ARG A 244 -17.72 -0.85 10.27
CA ARG A 244 -16.43 -1.52 10.50
C ARG A 244 -15.89 -1.23 11.89
N LEU A 245 -15.93 0.04 12.33
CA LEU A 245 -15.48 0.45 13.66
C LEU A 245 -16.39 -0.10 14.76
N LYS A 246 -17.72 0.02 14.62
CA LYS A 246 -18.70 -0.56 15.56
C LYS A 246 -18.49 -2.05 15.75
N LYS A 247 -18.27 -2.78 14.65
CA LYS A 247 -17.99 -4.22 14.68
C LYS A 247 -16.68 -4.55 15.41
N HIS A 248 -15.61 -3.79 15.15
CA HIS A 248 -14.32 -3.98 15.79
C HIS A 248 -14.36 -3.73 17.30
N PHE A 249 -14.92 -2.59 17.71
CA PHE A 249 -15.04 -2.22 19.12
C PHE A 249 -16.22 -2.88 19.85
N ARG A 250 -17.08 -3.61 19.13
CA ARG A 250 -18.26 -4.31 19.65
C ARG A 250 -19.25 -3.36 20.32
N THR A 251 -19.46 -2.19 19.72
CA THR A 251 -20.39 -1.15 20.20
C THR A 251 -21.52 -0.88 19.20
N GLN A 252 -22.60 -0.23 19.66
CA GLN A 252 -23.73 0.18 18.80
C GLN A 252 -23.56 1.61 18.26
N SER A 253 -22.76 2.44 18.93
CA SER A 253 -22.36 3.80 18.56
C SER A 253 -20.92 4.06 18.98
N LEU A 254 -20.32 5.13 18.47
CA LEU A 254 -18.99 5.61 18.87
C LEU A 254 -19.06 6.71 19.95
N GLU A 255 -20.26 7.11 20.36
CA GLU A 255 -20.47 8.14 21.40
C GLU A 255 -19.77 7.80 22.72
N GLY A 256 -19.66 6.51 23.08
CA GLY A 256 -18.93 6.05 24.26
C GLY A 256 -17.42 6.33 24.22
N PHE A 257 -16.87 6.61 23.04
CA PHE A 257 -15.50 7.06 22.81
C PHE A 257 -15.40 8.59 22.68
N ASP A 258 -16.48 9.32 22.98
CA ASP A 258 -16.60 10.76 22.77
C ASP A 258 -16.46 11.15 21.28
N VAL A 259 -16.88 10.26 20.36
CA VAL A 259 -16.85 10.47 18.91
C VAL A 259 -18.27 10.45 18.36
N GLU A 260 -18.65 11.49 17.63
CA GLU A 260 -19.91 11.50 16.86
C GLU A 260 -19.81 10.54 15.67
N ASP A 261 -20.83 9.69 15.49
CA ASP A 261 -20.91 8.69 14.41
C ASP A 261 -20.74 9.33 13.00
N SER A 262 -21.15 10.59 12.82
CA SER A 262 -21.05 11.34 11.56
C SER A 262 -19.73 12.10 11.35
N SER A 263 -18.79 12.02 12.29
CA SER A 263 -17.50 12.75 12.22
C SER A 263 -16.66 12.29 11.03
N HIS A 264 -16.01 13.21 10.31
CA HIS A 264 -15.11 12.84 9.21
C HIS A 264 -13.93 11.98 9.68
N GLY A 265 -13.48 12.15 10.94
CA GLY A 265 -12.48 11.28 11.57
C GLY A 265 -12.89 9.80 11.61
N VAL A 266 -14.20 9.48 11.66
CA VAL A 266 -14.72 8.11 11.60
C VAL A 266 -14.43 7.47 10.25
N VAL A 267 -14.53 8.24 9.16
CA VAL A 267 -14.21 7.74 7.81
C VAL A 267 -12.73 7.39 7.71
N ALA A 268 -11.85 8.31 8.12
CA ALA A 268 -10.41 8.08 8.16
C ALA A 268 -10.05 6.87 9.04
N ALA A 269 -10.65 6.75 10.22
CA ALA A 269 -10.41 5.63 11.13
C ALA A 269 -10.91 4.30 10.52
N GLY A 270 -12.05 4.29 9.85
CA GLY A 270 -12.55 3.10 9.17
C GLY A 270 -11.62 2.63 8.06
N VAL A 271 -11.09 3.54 7.25
CA VAL A 271 -10.12 3.24 6.19
C VAL A 271 -8.82 2.68 6.77
N LEU A 272 -8.31 3.33 7.83
CA LEU A 272 -7.12 2.87 8.53
C LEU A 272 -7.30 1.44 9.06
N LEU A 273 -8.43 1.16 9.72
CA LEU A 273 -8.73 -0.16 10.26
C LEU A 273 -8.82 -1.23 9.17
N GLU A 274 -9.44 -0.93 8.03
CA GLU A 274 -9.47 -1.83 6.88
C GLU A 274 -8.06 -2.19 6.40
N TYR A 275 -7.20 -1.17 6.25
CA TYR A 275 -5.84 -1.37 5.78
C TYR A 275 -5.02 -2.24 6.73
N VAL A 276 -5.16 -2.02 8.04
CA VAL A 276 -4.48 -2.82 9.06
C VAL A 276 -4.97 -4.28 9.02
N GLN A 277 -6.29 -4.50 8.86
CA GLN A 277 -6.86 -5.85 8.70
C GLN A 277 -6.32 -6.56 7.45
N GLU A 278 -6.21 -5.84 6.32
CA GLU A 278 -5.66 -6.36 5.06
C GLU A 278 -4.17 -6.74 5.17
N THR A 279 -3.38 -5.92 5.86
CA THR A 279 -1.92 -6.05 5.96
C THR A 279 -1.49 -7.07 7.02
N GLN A 280 -2.10 -7.05 8.20
CA GLN A 280 -1.72 -7.94 9.31
C GLN A 280 -2.28 -9.35 9.16
N ARG A 281 -3.51 -9.49 8.64
CA ARG A 281 -4.22 -10.78 8.51
C ARG A 281 -4.29 -11.62 9.80
N THR A 282 -4.14 -10.96 10.95
CA THR A 282 -4.29 -11.54 12.29
C THR A 282 -5.37 -10.80 13.07
N SER A 283 -5.71 -11.29 14.25
CA SER A 283 -6.57 -10.54 15.17
C SER A 283 -5.90 -9.22 15.58
N LEU A 284 -6.72 -8.18 15.81
CA LEU A 284 -6.31 -6.85 16.24
C LEU A 284 -6.88 -6.53 17.64
N ASP A 285 -6.95 -7.55 18.50
CA ASP A 285 -7.61 -7.47 19.81
C ASP A 285 -6.94 -6.45 20.77
N HIS A 286 -5.70 -6.05 20.51
CA HIS A 286 -4.98 -5.03 21.29
C HIS A 286 -5.43 -3.60 20.96
N MET A 287 -6.10 -3.38 19.83
CA MET A 287 -6.70 -2.09 19.49
C MET A 287 -8.06 -1.94 20.20
N THR A 288 -8.04 -1.74 21.50
CA THR A 288 -9.24 -1.83 22.36
C THR A 288 -10.03 -0.53 22.48
N GLN A 289 -9.43 0.61 22.16
CA GLN A 289 -10.03 1.93 22.37
C GLN A 289 -9.81 2.82 21.15
N LEU A 290 -10.78 3.69 20.90
CA LEU A 290 -10.68 4.83 19.99
C LEU A 290 -10.68 6.10 20.83
N GLU A 291 -9.75 7.02 20.58
CA GLU A 291 -9.67 8.29 21.29
C GLU A 291 -9.99 9.47 20.36
N ASN A 292 -10.93 10.33 20.80
CA ASN A 292 -11.15 11.62 20.16
C ASN A 292 -10.08 12.63 20.60
N TYR A 293 -9.14 12.94 19.71
CA TYR A 293 -8.13 13.96 19.95
C TYR A 293 -8.72 15.35 19.72
N ARG A 294 -8.76 16.17 20.78
CA ARG A 294 -9.25 17.55 20.76
C ARG A 294 -8.08 18.52 20.93
N SER A 295 -7.87 19.39 19.95
CA SER A 295 -6.81 20.41 20.00
C SER A 295 -7.06 21.50 21.06
N GLU A 296 -8.31 21.67 21.51
CA GLU A 296 -8.72 22.69 22.50
C GLU A 296 -8.01 22.57 23.86
N ASN A 297 -7.45 21.40 24.17
CA ASN A 297 -6.74 21.13 25.43
C ASN A 297 -5.20 21.25 25.28
N THR A 298 -4.70 21.70 24.13
CA THR A 298 -3.27 21.82 23.85
C THR A 298 -2.91 23.22 23.34
N VAL A 299 -1.65 23.62 23.55
CA VAL A 299 -1.13 24.85 22.92
C VAL A 299 -0.83 24.52 21.46
N HIS A 300 -1.56 25.15 20.54
CA HIS A 300 -1.31 25.00 19.12
C HIS A 300 -0.03 25.75 18.74
N ILE A 301 0.86 25.06 18.03
CA ILE A 301 2.14 25.59 17.53
C ILE A 301 2.23 25.16 16.08
N ASP A 302 2.28 26.13 15.16
CA ASP A 302 2.44 25.86 13.74
C ASP A 302 3.79 25.20 13.42
N GLU A 303 3.88 24.52 12.28
CA GLU A 303 5.09 23.79 11.91
C GLU A 303 6.33 24.70 11.78
N ALA A 304 6.18 25.95 11.31
CA ALA A 304 7.30 26.87 11.20
C ALA A 304 7.85 27.25 12.59
N THR A 305 6.97 27.50 13.55
CA THR A 305 7.34 27.75 14.95
C THR A 305 7.95 26.49 15.59
N ARG A 306 7.35 25.32 15.42
CA ARG A 306 7.86 24.04 15.94
C ARG A 306 9.27 23.73 15.43
N ARG A 307 9.53 23.96 14.14
CA ARG A 307 10.87 23.84 13.54
C ARG A 307 11.84 24.88 14.06
N SER A 308 11.42 26.14 14.19
CA SER A 308 12.26 27.24 14.67
C SER A 308 12.69 27.05 16.13
N LEU A 309 11.84 26.41 16.93
CA LEU A 309 12.13 26.05 18.32
C LEU A 309 12.99 24.77 18.46
N GLU A 310 13.26 24.07 17.36
CA GLU A 310 14.01 22.80 17.35
C GLU A 310 13.53 21.81 18.42
N LEU A 311 12.19 21.63 18.54
CA LEU A 311 11.60 20.89 19.66
C LEU A 311 12.08 19.44 19.71
N THR A 312 11.98 18.72 18.58
CA THR A 312 12.38 17.30 18.47
C THR A 312 13.65 17.11 17.65
N GLN A 313 13.90 18.01 16.69
CA GLN A 313 15.01 17.95 15.75
C GLN A 313 15.57 19.34 15.44
N THR A 314 16.86 19.40 15.09
CA THR A 314 17.52 20.64 14.67
C THR A 314 17.10 21.07 13.27
N LEU A 315 17.00 22.39 13.03
CA LEU A 315 16.86 23.01 11.72
C LEU A 315 18.00 22.59 10.80
N ARG A 316 19.21 22.53 11.35
CA ARG A 316 20.41 22.12 10.62
C ARG A 316 20.58 20.60 10.72
N GLY A 317 20.21 19.90 9.66
CA GLY A 317 20.46 18.46 9.50
C GLY A 317 19.37 17.53 10.01
N GLY A 318 18.29 18.04 10.63
CA GLY A 318 17.17 17.22 11.09
C GLY A 318 17.58 16.22 12.17
N HIS A 319 18.56 16.57 13.01
CA HIS A 319 19.10 15.66 14.00
C HIS A 319 18.43 15.87 15.36
N ARG A 320 18.21 14.78 16.10
CA ARG A 320 17.79 14.87 17.51
C ARG A 320 18.87 15.54 18.37
N HIS A 321 20.14 15.33 18.07
CA HIS A 321 21.23 15.93 18.84
C HIS A 321 21.26 17.45 18.67
N GLY A 322 21.10 18.19 19.77
CA GLY A 322 20.96 19.65 19.78
C GLY A 322 19.52 20.16 19.87
N SER A 323 18.50 19.29 19.83
CA SER A 323 17.09 19.67 20.01
C SER A 323 16.70 19.80 21.49
N LEU A 324 15.57 20.45 21.77
CA LEU A 324 15.03 20.53 23.14
C LEU A 324 14.79 19.14 23.73
N LEU A 325 14.19 18.23 22.94
CA LEU A 325 13.88 16.86 23.36
C LEU A 325 15.13 16.12 23.84
N GLN A 326 16.27 16.29 23.17
CA GLN A 326 17.52 15.66 23.60
C GLN A 326 18.01 16.12 24.97
N VAL A 327 17.72 17.36 25.36
CA VAL A 327 18.12 17.90 26.67
C VAL A 327 17.20 17.37 27.77
N ILE A 328 15.89 17.31 27.52
CA ILE A 328 14.89 16.96 28.54
C ILE A 328 14.62 15.46 28.66
N ASP A 329 14.87 14.67 27.61
CA ASP A 329 14.70 13.22 27.66
C ASP A 329 15.79 12.58 28.53
N GLN A 330 15.41 12.31 29.78
CA GLN A 330 16.18 11.56 30.77
C GLN A 330 15.46 10.24 31.13
N THR A 331 14.63 9.74 30.21
CA THR A 331 13.86 8.53 30.45
C THR A 331 14.76 7.30 30.46
N VAL A 332 14.34 6.29 31.20
CA VAL A 332 15.10 5.03 31.37
C VAL A 332 14.48 3.86 30.62
N THR A 333 13.37 4.11 29.90
CA THR A 333 12.63 3.10 29.12
C THR A 333 12.19 3.69 27.79
N PRO A 334 12.24 2.93 26.68
CA PRO A 334 11.72 3.34 25.36
C PRO A 334 10.34 3.99 25.38
N MET A 335 9.38 3.36 26.06
CA MET A 335 7.99 3.85 26.17
C MET A 335 7.83 5.22 26.85
N GLY A 336 8.86 5.70 27.55
CA GLY A 336 8.87 7.03 28.18
C GLY A 336 9.59 8.09 27.35
N ALA A 337 10.46 7.69 26.42
CA ALA A 337 11.33 8.55 25.61
C ALA A 337 10.57 9.22 24.45
#